data_AF-A0A8R1U0Z7-F1
#
_entry.id   AF-A0A8R1U0Z7-F1
#
_cell.length_a   1.000
_cell.length_b   1.000
_cell.length_c   1.000
_cell.angle_alpha   90.00
_cell.angle_beta   90.00
_cell.angle_gamma   90.00
#
_symmetry.space_group_name_H-M   'P 1'
#
loop_
_entity.id
_entity.type
_entity.pdbx_description
1 polymer ?
#
loop_
_entity_poly.entity_id
_entity_poly.type
_entity_poly.pdbx_seq_one_letter_code
_entity_poly.pdbx_strand_id
1 'polypeptide(L)'
;MKKYLISNILVINFTELRSRVAFEYHHRHKLLVLQLKSNKSDLEEMKRRFDIITTLMMELQSYGYPPEELVGEAPPGRSTDPQIGLPKVDDGSKAAEFCSLM
;
A
#
# COMPACT_ATOMS: atom_id res chain seq x y z
N MET A 1 30.98 -42.46 -42.53
CA MET A 1 30.50 -42.59 -41.13
C MET A 1 30.67 -41.32 -40.29
N LYS A 2 31.85 -40.65 -40.24
CA LYS A 2 32.06 -39.45 -39.38
C LYS A 2 31.05 -38.31 -39.57
N LYS A 3 30.61 -38.00 -40.80
CA LYS A 3 29.63 -36.93 -41.07
C LYS A 3 28.26 -37.18 -40.40
N TYR A 4 27.77 -38.42 -40.40
CA TYR A 4 26.49 -38.77 -39.78
C TYR A 4 26.54 -38.66 -38.26
N LEU A 5 27.66 -39.07 -37.64
CA LEU A 5 27.84 -38.97 -36.20
C LEU A 5 27.82 -37.50 -35.74
N ILE A 6 28.54 -36.63 -36.45
CA ILE A 6 28.55 -35.18 -36.16
C ILE A 6 27.15 -34.59 -36.35
N SER A 7 26.45 -34.92 -37.45
CA SER A 7 25.09 -34.44 -37.70
C SER A 7 24.12 -34.86 -36.60
N ASN A 8 24.12 -36.14 -36.19
CA ASN A 8 23.23 -36.63 -35.14
C ASN A 8 23.54 -35.98 -33.79
N ILE A 9 24.82 -35.83 -33.42
CA ILE A 9 25.22 -35.13 -32.19
C ILE A 9 24.73 -33.67 -32.22
N LEU A 10 24.88 -32.97 -33.34
CA LEU A 10 24.44 -31.58 -33.48
C LEU A 10 22.91 -31.44 -33.38
N VAL A 11 22.16 -32.36 -33.99
CA VAL A 11 20.68 -32.39 -33.94
C VAL A 11 20.19 -32.69 -32.53
N ILE A 12 20.81 -33.64 -31.82
CA ILE A 12 20.47 -33.97 -30.43
C ILE A 12 20.73 -32.74 -29.55
N ASN A 13 21.90 -32.11 -29.67
CA ASN A 13 22.24 -30.91 -28.89
C ASN A 13 21.26 -29.76 -29.19
N PHE A 14 20.90 -29.52 -30.45
CA PHE A 14 19.92 -28.49 -30.80
C PHE A 14 18.52 -28.79 -30.24
N THR A 15 18.09 -30.05 -30.29
CA THR A 15 16.77 -30.48 -29.78
C THR A 15 16.70 -30.38 -28.26
N GLU A 16 17.78 -30.76 -27.58
CA GLU A 16 17.92 -30.65 -26.13
C GLU A 16 17.97 -29.18 -25.70
N LEU A 17 18.78 -28.36 -26.38
CA LEU A 17 18.87 -26.92 -26.14
C LEU A 17 17.50 -26.25 -26.33
N ARG A 18 16.78 -26.56 -27.43
CA ARG A 18 15.44 -26.03 -27.68
C ARG A 18 14.46 -26.42 -26.58
N SER A 19 14.50 -27.67 -26.14
CA SER A 19 13.65 -28.17 -25.05
C SER A 19 13.94 -27.45 -23.73
N ARG A 20 15.22 -27.25 -23.40
CA ARG A 20 15.64 -26.52 -22.19
C ARG A 20 15.21 -25.06 -22.23
N VAL A 21 15.42 -24.37 -23.35
CA VAL A 21 15.00 -22.96 -23.52
C VAL A 21 13.47 -22.83 -23.43
N ALA A 22 12.72 -23.76 -24.05
CA ALA A 22 11.27 -23.76 -23.97
C ALA A 22 10.75 -23.99 -22.54
N PHE A 23 11.37 -24.92 -21.81
CA PHE A 23 11.04 -25.19 -20.41
C PHE A 23 11.32 -23.97 -19.52
N GLU A 24 12.51 -23.37 -19.63
CA GLU A 24 12.90 -22.17 -18.89
C GLU A 24 11.95 -20.99 -19.17
N TYR A 25 11.60 -20.77 -20.43
CA TYR A 25 10.66 -19.71 -20.81
C TYR A 25 9.27 -19.94 -20.21
N HIS A 26 8.74 -21.16 -20.30
CA HIS A 26 7.44 -21.51 -19.73
C HIS A 26 7.44 -21.38 -18.20
N HIS A 27 8.52 -21.84 -17.55
CA HIS A 27 8.69 -21.71 -16.11
C HIS A 27 8.72 -20.24 -15.66
N ARG A 28 9.52 -19.40 -16.34
CA ARG A 28 9.58 -17.95 -16.07
C ARG A 28 8.23 -17.27 -16.28
N HIS A 29 7.50 -17.62 -17.34
CA HIS A 29 6.16 -17.07 -17.59
C HIS A 29 5.18 -17.44 -16.46
N LYS A 30 5.22 -18.68 -15.98
CA LYS A 30 4.38 -19.12 -14.85
C LYS A 30 4.69 -18.34 -13.56
N LEU A 31 5.97 -18.10 -13.26
CA LEU A 31 6.38 -17.31 -12.10
C LEU A 31 5.90 -15.85 -12.19
N LEU A 32 6.05 -15.22 -13.35
CA LEU A 32 5.54 -13.86 -13.59
C LEU A 32 4.03 -13.76 -13.40
N VAL A 33 3.27 -14.73 -13.93
CA VAL A 33 1.81 -14.77 -13.75
C VAL A 33 1.42 -14.94 -12.28
N LEU A 34 2.15 -15.76 -11.51
CA LEU A 34 1.90 -15.92 -10.07
C LEU A 34 2.21 -14.63 -9.29
N GLN A 35 3.32 -13.95 -9.60
CA GLN A 35 3.67 -12.66 -9.01
C GLN A 35 2.62 -11.59 -9.33
N LEU A 36 2.15 -11.51 -10.58
CA LEU A 36 1.09 -10.58 -10.97
C LEU A 36 -0.24 -10.87 -10.26
N LYS A 37 -0.58 -12.15 -10.05
CA LYS A 37 -1.77 -12.53 -9.29
C LYS A 37 -1.64 -12.16 -7.80
N SER A 38 -0.46 -12.39 -7.20
CA SER A 38 -0.17 -11.97 -5.82
C SER A 38 -0.27 -10.46 -5.68
N ASN A 39 0.39 -9.70 -6.56
CA ASN A 39 0.34 -8.24 -6.52
C ASN A 39 -1.09 -7.71 -6.74
N LYS A 40 -1.89 -8.40 -7.57
CA LYS A 40 -3.30 -8.04 -7.76
C LYS A 40 -4.12 -8.31 -6.49
N SER A 41 -3.93 -9.43 -5.80
CA SER A 41 -4.61 -9.66 -4.52
C SER A 41 -4.19 -8.64 -3.47
N ASP A 42 -2.91 -8.27 -3.43
CA ASP A 42 -2.39 -7.28 -2.50
C ASP A 42 -2.94 -5.87 -2.81
N LEU A 43 -3.08 -5.52 -4.10
CA LEU A 43 -3.70 -4.26 -4.53
C LEU A 43 -5.19 -4.20 -4.17
N GLU A 44 -5.95 -5.28 -4.40
CA GLU A 44 -7.37 -5.32 -4.06
C GLU A 44 -7.59 -5.30 -2.53
N GLU A 45 -6.75 -5.98 -1.77
CA GLU A 45 -6.75 -5.91 -0.30
C GLU A 45 -6.37 -4.51 0.21
N MET A 46 -5.39 -3.85 -0.42
CA MET A 46 -5.01 -2.47 -0.10
C MET A 46 -6.17 -1.49 -0.36
N LYS A 47 -6.85 -1.61 -1.51
CA LYS A 47 -8.05 -0.80 -1.81
C LYS A 47 -9.14 -1.03 -0.78
N ARG A 48 -9.44 -2.29 -0.46
CA ARG A 48 -10.43 -2.65 0.56
C ARG A 48 -10.11 -2.02 1.92
N ARG A 49 -8.85 -2.07 2.36
CA ARG A 49 -8.40 -1.43 3.60
C ARG A 49 -8.54 0.09 3.54
N PHE A 50 -8.17 0.70 2.42
CA PHE A 50 -8.27 2.13 2.23
C PHE A 50 -9.74 2.60 2.26
N ASP A 51 -10.65 1.86 1.63
CA ASP A 51 -12.08 2.13 1.66
C ASP A 51 -12.62 2.06 3.09
N ILE A 52 -12.27 1.00 3.84
CA ILE A 52 -12.65 0.85 5.25
C ILE A 52 -12.12 2.03 6.09
N ILE A 53 -10.83 2.37 5.96
CA ILE A 53 -10.22 3.48 6.70
C ILE A 53 -10.93 4.80 6.36
N THR A 54 -11.19 5.05 5.08
CA THR A 54 -11.85 6.29 4.64
C THR A 54 -13.28 6.38 5.18
N THR A 55 -14.05 5.28 5.14
CA THR A 55 -15.38 5.21 5.76
C THR A 55 -15.31 5.50 7.26
N LEU A 56 -14.41 4.84 8.00
CA LEU A 56 -14.24 5.07 9.43
C LEU A 56 -13.80 6.50 9.75
N MET A 57 -12.95 7.11 8.91
CA MET A 57 -12.55 8.51 9.08
C MET A 57 -13.71 9.47 8.88
N MET A 58 -14.56 9.24 7.87
CA MET A 58 -15.77 10.04 7.65
C MET A 58 -16.77 9.89 8.80
N GLU A 59 -16.97 8.66 9.28
CA GLU A 59 -17.80 8.41 10.46
C GLU A 59 -17.24 9.11 11.70
N LEU A 60 -15.93 9.00 11.95
CA LEU A 60 -15.27 9.64 13.09
C LEU A 60 -15.45 11.17 13.06
N GLN A 61 -15.29 11.79 11.89
CA GLN A 61 -15.50 13.24 11.71
C GLN A 61 -16.95 13.66 11.98
N SER A 62 -17.94 12.79 11.75
CA SER A 62 -19.34 13.08 12.02
C SER A 62 -19.67 13.23 13.51
N TYR A 63 -18.85 12.64 14.40
CA TYR A 63 -19.01 12.76 15.84
C TYR A 63 -18.48 14.08 16.41
N GLY A 64 -17.78 14.88 15.60
CA GLY A 64 -17.19 16.14 16.04
C GLY A 64 -15.88 15.98 16.84
N TYR A 65 -15.50 17.01 17.59
CA TYR A 65 -14.31 16.95 18.44
C TYR A 65 -14.59 16.10 19.69
N PRO A 66 -13.62 15.28 20.15
CA PRO A 66 -13.79 14.52 21.39
C PRO A 66 -14.02 15.44 22.60
N PRO A 67 -14.82 15.00 23.59
CA PRO A 67 -15.11 15.81 24.77
C PRO A 67 -13.91 15.83 25.73
N GLU A 68 -13.86 16.83 26.61
CA GLU A 68 -12.71 17.11 27.49
C GLU A 68 -12.37 15.93 28.42
N GLU A 69 -13.33 15.06 28.76
CA GLU A 69 -13.08 13.87 29.57
C GLU A 69 -12.16 12.86 28.86
N LEU A 70 -12.09 12.89 27.52
CA LEU A 70 -11.24 12.00 26.72
C LEU A 70 -9.91 12.64 26.32
N VAL A 71 -9.89 13.94 26.00
CA VAL A 71 -8.69 14.63 25.50
C VAL A 71 -7.97 15.46 26.55
N GLY A 72 -8.60 15.71 27.70
CA GLY A 72 -8.13 16.65 28.71
C GLY A 72 -8.44 18.11 28.34
N GLU A 73 -7.93 19.02 29.17
CA GLU A 73 -8.11 20.46 28.95
C GLU A 73 -7.43 20.92 27.65
N ALA A 74 -8.10 21.84 26.94
CA ALA A 74 -7.55 22.41 25.72
C ALA A 74 -6.24 23.18 25.99
N PRO A 75 -5.28 23.16 25.04
CA PRO A 75 -4.04 23.92 25.19
C PRO A 75 -4.27 25.43 25.37
N PRO A 76 -3.36 26.16 26.03
CA PRO A 76 -3.49 27.60 26.20
C PRO A 76 -3.72 28.35 24.88
N GLY A 77 -4.73 29.22 24.87
CA GLY A 77 -5.13 29.98 23.68
C GLY A 77 -6.07 29.22 22.73
N ARG A 78 -6.45 27.98 23.06
CA ARG A 78 -7.47 27.20 22.34
C ARG A 78 -8.59 26.80 23.30
N SER A 79 -9.80 26.73 22.77
CA SER A 79 -10.98 26.16 23.44
C SER A 79 -11.82 25.39 22.44
N THR A 80 -12.85 24.70 22.92
CA THR A 80 -13.88 24.12 22.07
C THR A 80 -15.06 25.08 21.99
N ASP A 81 -15.53 25.39 20.79
CA ASP A 81 -16.72 26.21 20.61
C ASP A 81 -17.94 25.49 21.19
N PRO A 82 -18.65 26.07 22.18
CA PRO A 82 -19.75 25.40 22.86
C PRO A 82 -20.99 25.19 21.98
N GLN A 83 -21.11 25.90 20.85
CA GLN A 83 -22.27 25.79 19.95
C GLN A 83 -22.07 24.72 18.86
N ILE A 84 -20.85 24.61 18.32
CA ILE A 84 -20.56 23.70 17.20
C ILE A 84 -19.64 22.53 17.58
N GLY A 85 -19.04 22.54 18.78
CA GLY A 85 -18.15 21.49 19.25
C GLY A 85 -16.82 21.41 18.50
N LEU A 86 -16.42 22.46 17.78
CA LEU A 86 -15.16 22.50 17.02
C LEU A 86 -14.08 23.28 17.79
N PRO A 87 -12.80 22.95 17.61
CA PRO A 87 -11.71 23.74 18.16
C PRO A 87 -11.74 25.18 17.66
N LYS A 88 -11.55 26.13 18.57
CA LYS A 88 -11.48 27.57 18.34
C LYS A 88 -10.19 28.11 18.96
N VAL A 89 -9.63 29.16 18.33
CA VAL A 89 -8.53 29.93 18.88
C VAL A 89 -9.10 31.15 19.61
N ASP A 90 -8.79 31.28 20.90
CA ASP A 90 -9.19 32.42 21.72
C ASP A 90 -8.08 33.48 21.79
N ASP A 91 -6.82 33.04 21.86
CA ASP A 91 -5.64 33.90 21.94
C ASP A 91 -4.60 33.38 20.96
N GLY A 92 -4.44 34.11 19.85
CA GLY A 92 -3.52 33.74 18.78
C GLY A 92 -2.05 33.69 19.22
N SER A 93 -1.64 34.53 20.18
CA SER A 93 -0.27 34.55 20.68
C SER A 93 0.02 33.29 21.50
N LYS A 94 -0.85 32.94 22.45
CA LYS A 94 -0.70 31.71 23.26
C LYS A 94 -0.82 30.44 22.41
N ALA A 95 -1.77 30.42 21.47
CA ALA A 95 -1.98 29.28 20.58
C ALA A 95 -0.77 29.05 19.66
N ALA A 96 -0.10 30.11 19.21
CA ALA A 96 1.11 30.01 18.39
C ALA A 96 2.31 29.51 19.21
N GLU A 97 2.49 29.98 20.44
CA GLU A 97 3.54 29.49 21.34
C GLU A 97 3.44 27.98 21.60
N PHE A 98 2.22 27.46 21.72
CA PHE A 98 1.99 26.02 21.90
C PHE A 98 2.08 25.23 20.58
N CYS A 99 2.01 25.88 19.42
CA CYS A 99 2.09 25.25 18.12
C CYS A 99 3.53 25.24 17.61
N SER A 100 4.42 24.49 18.26
CA SER A 100 5.75 24.24 17.71
C SER A 100 5.62 23.28 16.52
N LEU A 101 5.76 23.77 15.30
CA LEU A 101 6.24 22.95 14.19
C LEU A 101 7.69 22.59 14.53
N MET A 102 7.90 21.40 15.13
CA MET A 102 9.21 20.76 15.09
C MET A 102 9.39 20.02 13.77
#